data_AF-A0A1S2TG25-F1
#
_entry.id   AF-A0A1S2TG25-F1
#
_cell.length_a   1.000
_cell.length_b   1.000
_cell.length_c   1.000
_cell.angle_alpha   90.00
_cell.angle_beta   90.00
_cell.angle_gamma   90.00
#
_symmetry.space_group_name_H-M   'P 1'
#
loop_
_entity.id
_entity.type
_entity.pdbx_description
1 polymer ?
#
loop_
_entity_poly.entity_id
_entity_poly.type
_entity_poly.pdbx_seq_one_letter_code
_entity_poly.pdbx_strand_id
1 'polypeptide(L)' 'MSWLDEGLSRIISVKNAEKDFTDWVRETWAADISINEVKVYSLHDEEFAVTISLDDFEKALLGWRKFVVSFQQGEKFVG' A
#
# COMPACT_ATOMS: atom_id res chain seq x y z
N MET A 1 3.39 4.24 -11.81
CA MET A 1 2.23 3.91 -10.95
C MET A 1 2.14 2.43 -10.57
N SER A 2 3.00 1.56 -11.13
CA SER A 2 2.93 0.10 -10.95
C SER A 2 2.93 -0.38 -9.48
N TRP A 3 3.67 0.28 -8.59
CA TRP A 3 3.81 -0.15 -7.20
C TRP A 3 2.53 0.01 -6.35
N LEU A 4 1.69 1.02 -6.63
CA LEU A 4 0.39 1.17 -5.94
C LEU A 4 -0.60 0.14 -6.46
N ASP A 5 -0.62 -0.09 -7.77
CA ASP A 5 -1.45 -1.14 -8.37
C ASP A 5 -1.01 -2.54 -7.88
N GLU A 6 0.28 -2.77 -7.71
CA GLU A 6 0.84 -3.98 -7.11
C GLU A 6 0.39 -4.16 -5.67
N GLY A 7 0.49 -3.11 -4.84
CA GLY A 7 0.05 -3.16 -3.44
C GLY A 7 -1.44 -3.50 -3.32
N LEU A 8 -2.28 -2.88 -4.16
CA LEU A 8 -3.72 -3.19 -4.22
C LEU A 8 -3.98 -4.62 -4.69
N SER A 9 -3.24 -5.10 -5.70
CA SER A 9 -3.34 -6.50 -6.18
C SER A 9 -3.00 -7.51 -5.07
N ARG A 10 -1.97 -7.22 -4.28
CA ARG A 10 -1.58 -8.03 -3.13
C ARG A 10 -2.66 -8.08 -2.05
N ILE A 11 -3.29 -6.94 -1.73
CA ILE A 11 -4.45 -6.89 -0.83
C ILE A 11 -5.59 -7.77 -1.36
N ILE A 12 -5.92 -7.66 -2.65
CA ILE A 12 -6.98 -8.48 -3.27
C ILE A 12 -6.66 -9.97 -3.13
N SER A 13 -5.41 -10.38 -3.37
CA SER A 13 -5.01 -11.79 -3.22
C SER A 13 -5.19 -12.32 -1.80
N VAL A 14 -4.97 -11.48 -0.77
CA VAL A 14 -5.24 -11.85 0.63
C VAL A 14 -6.73 -11.89 0.92
N LYS A 15 -7.51 -10.89 0.46
CA LYS A 15 -8.96 -10.83 0.67
C LYS A 15 -9.71 -12.00 0.01
N ASN A 16 -9.22 -12.47 -1.14
CA ASN A 16 -9.78 -13.62 -1.86
C ASN A 16 -9.31 -14.97 -1.30
N ALA A 17 -8.48 -14.98 -0.24
CA ALA A 17 -7.84 -16.18 0.29
C ALA A 17 -6.98 -16.93 -0.76
N GLU A 18 -6.44 -16.21 -1.75
CA GLU A 18 -5.45 -16.77 -2.69
C GLU A 18 -4.07 -16.86 -2.02
N LYS A 19 -3.82 -16.00 -1.04
CA LYS A 19 -2.64 -16.02 -0.18
C LYS A 19 -3.03 -15.69 1.26
N ASP A 20 -2.47 -16.42 2.22
CA ASP A 20 -2.64 -16.09 3.64
C ASP A 20 -1.81 -14.87 4.06
N PHE A 21 -0.71 -14.63 3.33
CA PHE A 21 0.28 -13.60 3.63
C PHE A 21 0.97 -13.08 2.37
N THR A 22 1.32 -11.79 2.36
CA THR A 22 2.20 -11.18 1.36
C THR A 22 2.88 -9.95 1.96
N ASP A 23 4.05 -9.60 1.43
CA ASP A 23 4.72 -8.33 1.71
C ASP A 23 4.45 -7.31 0.59
N TRP A 24 4.59 -6.03 0.87
CA TRP A 24 4.65 -4.96 -0.13
C TRP A 24 5.70 -3.95 0.28
N VAL A 25 6.57 -3.56 -0.64
CA VAL A 25 7.71 -2.69 -0.34
C VAL A 25 7.68 -1.45 -1.22
N ARG A 26 7.89 -0.29 -0.59
CA ARG A 26 8.03 0.98 -1.27
C ARG A 26 9.15 1.82 -0.65
N GLU A 27 10.26 1.93 -1.38
CA GLU A 27 11.42 2.75 -1.02
C GLU A 27 11.92 2.49 0.40
N THR A 28 11.49 3.28 1.37
CA THR A 28 11.91 3.23 2.77
C THR A 28 10.90 2.56 3.70
N TRP A 29 9.76 2.11 3.17
CA TRP A 29 8.67 1.48 3.92
C TRP A 29 8.34 0.10 3.36
N ALA A 30 7.87 -0.78 4.23
CA ALA A 30 7.29 -2.06 3.86
C ALA A 30 6.00 -2.33 4.66
N ALA A 31 5.21 -3.26 4.15
CA ALA A 31 3.98 -3.71 4.77
C ALA A 31 3.90 -5.23 4.70
N ASP A 32 3.77 -5.85 5.86
CA ASP A 32 3.41 -7.26 6.02
C ASP A 32 1.89 -7.37 6.07
N ILE A 33 1.30 -8.05 5.09
CA ILE A 33 -0.14 -8.03 4.82
C ILE A 33 -0.72 -9.42 5.08
N SER A 34 -1.71 -9.49 5.97
CA SER A 34 -2.52 -10.67 6.24
C SER A 34 -4.01 -10.30 6.29
N ILE A 35 -4.89 -11.30 6.36
CA ILE A 35 -6.34 -11.06 6.48
C ILE A 35 -6.72 -10.35 7.78
N ASN A 36 -5.94 -10.53 8.84
CA ASN A 36 -6.24 -10.00 10.17
C ASN A 36 -5.72 -8.57 10.33
N GLU A 37 -4.52 -8.32 9.85
CA GLU A 37 -3.81 -7.06 10.06
C GLU A 37 -2.74 -6.81 9.01
N VAL A 38 -2.36 -5.54 8.92
CA VAL A 38 -1.22 -5.07 8.15
C VAL A 38 -0.25 -4.36 9.08
N LYS A 39 0.98 -4.86 9.16
CA LYS A 39 2.07 -4.18 9.85
C LYS A 39 2.85 -3.36 8.83
N VAL A 40 2.78 -2.04 8.95
CA VAL A 40 3.56 -1.09 8.14
C VAL A 40 4.77 -0.66 8.96
N TYR A 41 5.97 -0.74 8.39
CA TYR A 41 7.22 -0.50 9.11
C TYR A 41 8.28 0.18 8.25
N SER A 42 9.18 0.91 8.92
CA SER A 42 10.36 1.50 8.29
C SER A 42 11.38 0.43 7.98
N LEU A 43 12.02 0.51 6.81
CA LEU A 43 13.16 -0.33 6.44
C LEU A 43 14.49 0.16 7.02
N HIS A 44 14.49 1.30 7.70
CA HIS A 44 15.69 1.93 8.25
C HIS A 44 15.65 2.12 9.77
N ASP A 45 14.46 1.98 10.36
CA ASP A 45 14.23 2.11 11.79
C ASP A 45 13.38 0.93 12.26
N GLU A 46 14.03 -0.04 12.89
CA GLU A 46 13.41 -1.28 13.34
C GLU A 46 12.38 -1.06 14.47
N GLU A 47 12.44 0.07 15.17
CA GLU A 47 11.50 0.44 16.22
C GLU A 47 10.26 1.17 15.68
N PHE A 48 10.31 1.65 14.43
CA PHE A 48 9.21 2.41 13.84
C PHE A 48 8.28 1.53 13.00
N ALA A 49 7.16 1.13 13.61
CA ALA A 49 6.10 0.38 12.96
C ALA A 49 4.70 0.75 13.48
N VAL A 50 3.68 0.48 12.67
CA VAL A 50 2.27 0.57 13.06
C VAL A 50 1.52 -0.64 12.52
N THR A 51 0.60 -1.18 13.32
CA THR A 51 -0.32 -2.23 12.88
C THR A 51 -1.70 -1.63 12.70
N ILE A 52 -2.29 -1.84 11.53
CA ILE A 52 -3.63 -1.36 11.17
C ILE A 52 -4.45 -2.49 10.53
N SER A 53 -5.76 -2.27 10.38
CA SER A 53 -6.63 -3.23 9.70
C SER A 53 -6.29 -3.29 8.19
N LEU A 54 -6.55 -4.45 7.56
CA LEU A 54 -6.41 -4.61 6.11
C LEU A 54 -7.26 -3.60 5.32
N ASP A 55 -8.47 -3.32 5.82
CA ASP A 55 -9.38 -2.35 5.21
C ASP A 55 -8.86 -0.91 5.28
N ASP A 56 -8.25 -0.52 6.40
CA ASP A 56 -7.70 0.83 6.53
C ASP A 56 -6.43 0.99 5.69
N PHE A 57 -5.62 -0.06 5.58
CA PHE A 57 -4.48 -0.05 4.67
C PHE A 57 -4.91 0.05 3.20
N GLU A 58 -5.96 -0.68 2.79
CA GLU A 58 -6.51 -0.56 1.43
C GLU A 58 -7.04 0.85 1.15
N LYS A 59 -7.80 1.44 2.08
CA LYS A 59 -8.28 2.82 1.96
C LYS A 59 -7.12 3.80 1.81
N ALA A 60 -6.04 3.62 2.58
CA ALA A 60 -4.84 4.46 2.50
C ALA A 60 -4.17 4.35 1.12
N LEU A 61 -3.95 3.13 0.61
CA LEU A 61 -3.37 2.92 -0.73
C LEU A 61 -4.26 3.48 -1.85
N LEU A 62 -5.58 3.28 -1.77
CA LEU A 62 -6.53 3.85 -2.74
C LEU A 62 -6.53 5.38 -2.70
N GLY A 63 -6.47 5.98 -1.51
CA GLY A 63 -6.35 7.42 -1.31
C GLY A 63 -5.07 7.97 -1.92
N TRP A 64 -3.94 7.30 -1.67
CA TRP A 64 -2.64 7.69 -2.23
C TRP A 64 -2.62 7.57 -3.76
N ARG A 65 -3.17 6.49 -4.32
CA ARG A 65 -3.31 6.32 -5.77
C ARG A 65 -4.11 7.45 -6.40
N LYS A 66 -5.27 7.80 -5.82
CA LYS A 66 -6.09 8.92 -6.30
C LYS A 66 -5.32 10.24 -6.27
N PHE A 67 -4.60 10.50 -5.17
CA PHE A 67 -3.75 11.68 -5.03
C PHE A 67 -2.68 11.73 -6.13
N VAL A 68 -1.85 10.70 -6.30
CA VAL A 68 -0.79 10.69 -7.32
C VAL A 68 -1.35 10.87 -8.73
N VAL A 69 -2.45 10.19 -9.07
CA VAL A 69 -3.11 10.33 -10.38
C VAL A 69 -3.58 11.76 -10.63
N SER A 70 -4.19 12.41 -9.62
CA SER A 70 -4.65 13.79 -9.76
C SER A 70 -3.51 14.79 -10.01
N PHE A 71 -2.35 14.59 -9.39
CA PHE A 71 -1.18 15.45 -9.59
C PHE A 71 -0.59 15.29 -11.00
N GLN A 72 -0.52 14.07 -11.51
CA GLN A 72 -0.03 13.79 -12.87
C GLN A 72 -0.95 14.34 -13.97
N GLN A 73 -2.24 14.53 -13.68
CA GLN A 73 -3.15 15.20 -14.60
C GLN A 73 -2.98 16.72 -14.54
N GLY A 74 -2.78 17.30 -13.36
CA GLY A 74 -2.53 18.74 -13.19
C GLY A 74 -1.28 19.23 -13.94
N GLU A 75 -0.18 18.47 -13.92
CA GLU A 75 1.05 18.82 -14.66
C GLU A 75 0.87 18.80 -16.18
N LYS A 76 -0.08 18.01 -16.72
CA LYS A 76 -0.36 17.99 -18.17
C LYS A 76 -1.09 19.23 -18.68
N PHE A 77 -1.67 20.04 -17.81
CA PHE A 77 -2.39 21.27 -18.19
C PHE A 77 -1.59 22.55 -17.98
N VAL A 78 -0.34 22.45 -17.51
CA VAL A 78 0.56 23.60 -17.28
C VAL A 78 1.80 23.54 -18.21
N GLY A 79 1.78 22.66 -19.20
CA GLY A 79 2.83 22.53 -20.24
C GLY A 79 2.44 23.13 -21.57
#